data_AF-A0A4V3BEC1-F1
#
_entry.id   AF-A0A4V3BEC1-F1
#
_cell.length_a   1.000
_cell.length_b   1.000
_cell.length_c   1.000
_cell.angle_alpha   90.00
_cell.angle_beta   90.00
_cell.angle_gamma   90.00
#
_symmetry.space_group_name_H-M   'P 1'
#
loop_
_entity.id
_entity.type
_entity.pdbx_description
1 polymer ?
#
loop_
_entity_poly.entity_id
_entity_poly.type
_entity_poly.pdbx_seq_one_letter_code
_entity_poly.pdbx_strand_id
1 'polypeptide(L)'
;MKEVKVNVYGADVVCASCVNAPTSKDIFDWVQPNLKRKFSHLDFTFNYIDINDIESHSDYDQSLVERIQEDELFYPLITMNDEIVADGYIQLPQLTKYVESHFSE
;
A
#
# COMPACT_ATOMS: atom_id res chain seq x y z
N MET A 1 17.00 -2.79 14.22
CA MET A 1 16.34 -2.80 12.90
C MET A 1 14.95 -2.25 13.13
N LYS A 2 14.58 -1.14 12.46
CA LYS A 2 13.27 -0.53 12.63
C LYS A 2 12.26 -1.33 11.79
N GLU A 3 11.15 -1.71 12.40
CA GLU A 3 10.08 -2.43 11.72
C GLU A 3 9.16 -1.46 10.97
N VAL A 4 8.81 -1.82 9.73
CA VAL A 4 7.90 -1.09 8.86
C VAL A 4 6.86 -2.06 8.32
N LYS A 5 5.62 -1.90 8.78
CA LYS A 5 4.46 -2.64 8.27
C LYS A 5 3.96 -1.94 7.00
N VAL A 6 4.03 -2.64 5.87
CA VAL A 6 3.55 -2.16 4.57
C VAL A 6 2.27 -2.90 4.22
N ASN A 7 1.14 -2.20 4.17
CA ASN A 7 -0.11 -2.79 3.71
C ASN A 7 -0.40 -2.32 2.28
N VAL A 8 -0.87 -3.23 1.44
CA VAL A 8 -1.39 -2.93 0.11
C VAL A 8 -2.86 -3.30 0.08
N TYR A 9 -3.72 -2.30 0.04
CA TYR A 9 -5.17 -2.47 -0.10
C TYR A 9 -5.52 -2.58 -1.57
N GLY A 10 -6.35 -3.56 -1.92
CA GLY A 10 -6.71 -3.80 -3.31
C GLY A 10 -7.84 -4.80 -3.49
N ALA A 11 -8.14 -5.08 -4.75
CA ALA A 11 -9.11 -6.08 -5.15
C ALA A 11 -8.58 -6.88 -6.36
N ASP A 12 -9.21 -8.02 -6.63
CA ASP A 12 -8.96 -8.80 -7.85
C ASP A 12 -9.44 -8.08 -9.12
N VAL A 13 -10.39 -7.17 -8.98
CA VAL A 13 -10.91 -6.32 -10.05
C VAL A 13 -10.04 -5.07 -10.17
N VAL A 14 -9.84 -4.57 -11.40
CA VAL A 14 -9.08 -3.34 -11.65
C VAL A 14 -9.87 -2.11 -11.18
N CYS A 15 -9.18 -1.15 -10.55
CA CYS A 15 -9.77 0.12 -10.18
C CYS A 15 -10.29 0.88 -11.41
N ALA A 16 -11.57 1.23 -11.38
CA ALA A 16 -12.25 1.93 -12.49
C ALA A 16 -11.63 3.32 -12.80
N SER A 17 -11.04 3.96 -11.79
CA SER A 17 -10.37 5.27 -11.92
C SER A 17 -8.91 5.16 -12.35
N CYS A 18 -8.34 3.95 -12.37
CA CYS A 18 -6.92 3.69 -12.64
C CYS A 18 -6.71 2.60 -13.70
N VAL A 19 -7.57 2.53 -14.72
CA VAL A 19 -7.61 1.41 -15.71
C VAL A 19 -6.30 1.07 -16.43
N ASN A 20 -5.33 1.99 -16.48
CA ASN A 20 -4.02 1.77 -17.11
C ASN A 20 -2.89 1.54 -16.09
N ALA A 21 -3.19 1.58 -14.79
CA ALA A 21 -2.22 1.28 -13.73
C ALA A 21 -2.06 -0.24 -13.55
N PRO A 22 -0.92 -0.70 -13.00
CA PRO A 22 -0.76 -2.10 -12.59
C PRO A 22 -1.84 -2.52 -11.57
N THR A 23 -2.15 -3.82 -11.53
CA THR A 23 -3.13 -4.34 -10.57
C THR A 23 -2.62 -4.29 -9.13
N SER A 24 -3.51 -4.43 -8.15
CA SER A 24 -3.10 -4.45 -6.74
C SER A 24 -2.16 -5.60 -6.39
N LYS A 25 -2.34 -6.77 -7.02
CA LYS A 25 -1.43 -7.91 -6.88
C LYS A 25 -0.07 -7.62 -7.51
N ASP A 26 -0.04 -7.02 -8.70
CA ASP A 26 1.23 -6.63 -9.34
C ASP A 26 2.01 -5.65 -8.46
N ILE A 27 1.34 -4.65 -7.87
CA ILE A 27 1.96 -3.70 -6.94
C ILE A 27 2.46 -4.40 -5.67
N PHE A 28 1.69 -5.33 -5.10
CA PHE A 28 2.10 -6.08 -3.92
C PHE A 28 3.36 -6.92 -4.17
N ASP A 29 3.45 -7.60 -5.31
CA ASP A 29 4.62 -8.40 -5.67
C ASP A 29 5.83 -7.51 -6.03
N TRP A 30 5.57 -6.36 -6.65
CA TRP A 30 6.61 -5.42 -7.06
C TRP A 30 7.20 -4.63 -5.88
N VAL A 31 6.40 -4.19 -4.91
CA VAL A 31 6.87 -3.32 -3.82
C VAL A 31 7.84 -4.06 -2.89
N GLN A 32 7.58 -5.34 -2.63
CA GLN A 32 8.34 -6.19 -1.71
C GLN A 32 9.84 -6.22 -2.00
N PRO A 33 10.31 -6.72 -3.17
CA PRO A 33 11.74 -6.78 -3.47
C PRO A 33 12.35 -5.38 -3.66
N ASN A 34 11.58 -4.38 -4.12
CA ASN A 34 12.12 -3.04 -4.34
C ASN A 34 12.44 -2.32 -3.03
N LEU A 35 11.56 -2.38 -2.04
CA LEU A 35 11.82 -1.79 -0.72
C LEU A 35 12.90 -2.57 0.04
N LYS A 36 12.81 -3.91 0.09
CA LYS A 36 13.82 -4.75 0.77
C LYS A 36 15.22 -4.54 0.20
N ARG A 37 15.35 -4.41 -1.13
CA ARG A 37 16.65 -4.17 -1.79
C ARG A 37 17.21 -2.77 -1.48
N LYS A 38 16.38 -1.73 -1.48
CA LYS A 38 16.84 -0.35 -1.27
C LYS A 38 17.12 -0.04 0.20
N PHE A 39 16.33 -0.61 1.11
CA PHE A 39 16.39 -0.33 2.54
C PHE A 39 16.65 -1.62 3.35
N SER A 40 17.76 -2.30 3.05
CA SER A 40 18.13 -3.57 3.68
C SER A 40 18.42 -3.48 5.19
N HIS A 41 18.44 -2.27 5.75
CA HIS A 41 18.63 -1.99 7.17
C HIS A 41 17.30 -1.86 7.94
N LEU A 42 16.16 -1.95 7.24
CA LEU A 42 14.82 -1.95 7.81
C LEU A 42 14.22 -3.35 7.74
N ASP A 43 13.35 -3.67 8.70
CA ASP A 43 12.57 -4.91 8.68
C ASP A 43 11.19 -4.61 8.10
N PHE A 44 10.82 -5.27 7.01
CA PHE A 44 9.55 -5.01 6.35
C PHE A 44 8.61 -6.21 6.44
N THR A 45 7.43 -5.96 7.00
CA THR A 45 6.30 -6.90 7.00
C THR A 45 5.29 -6.43 5.96
N PHE A 46 4.92 -7.29 5.02
CA PHE A 46 4.00 -6.95 3.92
C PHE A 46 2.69 -7.69 4.07
N ASN A 47 1.58 -6.95 3.99
CA ASN A 47 0.24 -7.52 4.01
C ASN A 47 -0.53 -7.06 2.77
N TYR A 48 -1.23 -8.00 2.13
CA TYR A 48 -2.25 -7.69 1.15
C TYR A 48 -3.60 -7.68 1.85
N ILE A 49 -4.38 -6.62 1.67
CA ILE A 49 -5.71 -6.47 2.25
C ILE A 49 -6.71 -6.38 1.12
N ASP A 50 -7.58 -7.39 1.01
CA ASP A 50 -8.69 -7.36 0.05
C ASP A 50 -9.79 -6.43 0.56
N ILE A 51 -10.05 -5.35 -0.16
CA ILE A 51 -11.07 -4.36 0.21
C ILE A 51 -12.50 -4.92 0.18
N ASN A 52 -12.71 -6.11 -0.39
CA ASN A 52 -14.00 -6.79 -0.41
C ASN A 52 -14.19 -7.77 0.76
N ASP A 53 -13.12 -8.12 1.49
CA ASP A 53 -13.16 -9.04 2.62
C ASP A 53 -13.41 -8.31 3.94
N ILE A 54 -14.62 -7.76 4.07
CA ILE A 54 -14.99 -6.86 5.17
C ILE A 54 -14.85 -7.52 6.56
N GLU A 55 -15.00 -8.85 6.66
CA GLU A 55 -14.94 -9.57 7.94
C GLU A 55 -13.52 -9.60 8.55
N SER A 56 -12.47 -9.41 7.74
CA SER A 56 -11.08 -9.43 8.21
C SER A 56 -10.51 -8.05 8.52
N HIS A 57 -11.27 -6.98 8.25
CA HIS A 57 -10.83 -5.59 8.40
C HIS A 57 -10.84 -5.15 9.86
N SER A 58 -9.79 -4.43 10.27
CA SER A 58 -9.82 -3.62 11.48
C SER A 58 -10.61 -2.33 11.27
N ASP A 59 -10.93 -1.61 12.35
CA ASP A 59 -11.57 -0.28 12.27
C ASP A 59 -10.79 0.69 11.36
N TYR A 60 -9.45 0.61 11.38
CA TYR A 60 -8.60 1.42 10.50
C TYR A 60 -8.74 1.00 9.03
N ASP A 61 -8.71 -0.31 8.74
CA ASP A 61 -8.86 -0.82 7.38
C ASP A 61 -10.22 -0.44 6.81
N GLN A 62 -11.29 -0.57 7.61
CA GLN A 62 -12.64 -0.19 7.23
C GLN A 62 -12.73 1.30 6.88
N SER A 63 -12.07 2.17 7.65
CA SER A 63 -12.03 3.62 7.35
C SER A 63 -11.37 3.94 6.00
N LEU A 64 -10.37 3.17 5.57
CA LEU A 64 -9.74 3.33 4.27
C LEU A 64 -10.62 2.79 3.15
N VAL A 65 -11.28 1.64 3.38
CA VAL A 65 -12.20 1.04 2.43
C VAL A 65 -13.40 1.95 2.15
N GLU A 66 -13.97 2.57 3.18
CA GLU A 66 -15.05 3.56 3.02
C GLU A 66 -14.59 4.73 2.14
N ARG A 67 -13.40 5.28 2.38
CA ARG A 67 -12.83 6.38 1.57
C ARG A 67 -12.55 5.95 0.12
N ILE A 68 -12.21 4.69 -0.11
CA ILE A 68 -12.09 4.12 -1.47
C ILE A 68 -13.47 4.04 -2.14
N GLN A 69 -14.51 3.61 -1.42
CA GLN A 69 -15.87 3.51 -1.94
C GLN A 69 -16.50 4.89 -2.23
N GLU A 70 -16.07 5.93 -1.51
CA GLU A 70 -16.47 7.32 -1.71
C GLU A 70 -15.63 8.06 -2.79
N ASP A 71 -14.78 7.33 -3.53
CA ASP A 71 -13.87 7.89 -4.54
C ASP A 71 -12.90 8.97 -4.00
N GLU A 72 -12.65 9.01 -2.68
CA GLU A 72 -11.66 9.89 -2.05
C GLU A 72 -10.23 9.33 -2.21
N LEU A 73 -10.11 8.01 -2.15
CA LEU A 73 -8.87 7.27 -2.36
C LEU A 73 -9.04 6.23 -3.49
N PHE A 74 -7.95 5.87 -4.13
CA PHE A 74 -7.93 4.83 -5.15
C PHE A 74 -7.19 3.59 -4.70
N TYR A 75 -7.41 2.45 -5.37
CA TYR A 75 -6.62 1.25 -5.15
C TYR A 75 -5.85 0.85 -6.42
N PRO A 76 -4.67 0.24 -6.32
CA PRO A 76 -3.97 -0.13 -5.10
C PRO A 76 -3.60 1.04 -4.20
N LEU A 77 -3.82 0.89 -2.89
CA LEU A 77 -3.46 1.87 -1.87
C LEU A 77 -2.36 1.27 -1.00
N ILE A 78 -1.28 2.02 -0.77
CA ILE A 78 -0.18 1.62 0.09
C ILE A 78 -0.19 2.45 1.35
N THR A 79 -0.18 1.77 2.49
CA THR A 79 0.14 2.38 3.79
C THR A 79 1.44 1.83 4.35
N MET A 80 2.11 2.64 5.16
CA MET A 80 3.27 2.22 5.94
C MET A 80 3.08 2.65 7.39
N ASN A 81 3.05 1.70 8.32
CA ASN A 81 2.72 1.94 9.73
C ASN A 81 1.45 2.79 9.91
N ASP A 82 0.39 2.40 9.18
CA ASP A 82 -0.93 3.05 9.19
C ASP A 82 -0.95 4.51 8.71
N GLU A 83 0.09 4.97 7.99
CA GLU A 83 0.08 6.21 7.23
C GLU A 83 -0.07 5.95 5.74
N ILE A 84 -0.96 6.71 5.07
CA ILE A 84 -1.16 6.64 3.61
C ILE A 84 0.07 7.19 2.89
N VAL A 85 0.62 6.40 1.97
CA VAL A 85 1.83 6.76 1.22
C VAL A 85 1.54 7.07 -0.24
N ALA A 86 0.76 6.21 -0.91
CA ALA A 86 0.42 6.37 -2.32
C ALA A 86 -0.79 5.51 -2.67
N ASP A 87 -1.56 5.94 -3.67
CA ASP A 87 -2.77 5.29 -4.11
C ASP A 87 -2.95 5.38 -5.65
N GLY A 88 -3.63 4.40 -6.24
CA GLY A 88 -3.87 4.30 -7.68
C GLY A 88 -2.57 4.17 -8.51
N TYR A 89 -2.08 5.29 -9.06
CA TYR A 89 -0.85 5.33 -9.85
C TYR A 89 0.38 5.42 -8.95
N ILE A 90 0.90 4.25 -8.56
CA ILE A 90 2.04 4.14 -7.64
C ILE A 90 3.37 4.10 -8.40
N GLN A 91 4.32 4.92 -7.94
CA GLN A 91 5.69 5.01 -8.43
C GLN A 91 6.69 4.82 -7.29
N LEU A 92 7.82 4.18 -7.59
CA LEU A 92 8.84 3.88 -6.58
C LEU A 92 9.33 5.13 -5.83
N PRO A 93 9.54 6.30 -6.48
CA PRO A 93 9.95 7.50 -5.77
C PRO A 93 8.98 7.98 -4.69
N GLN A 94 7.67 7.74 -4.80
CA GLN A 94 6.71 8.08 -3.73
C GLN A 94 7.03 7.28 -2.47
N LEU A 95 7.20 5.97 -2.64
CA LEU A 95 7.47 5.05 -1.54
C LEU A 95 8.85 5.30 -0.94
N THR A 96 9.88 5.47 -1.77
CA THR A 96 11.24 5.61 -1.26
C THR A 96 11.46 6.94 -0.56
N LYS A 97 10.88 8.04 -1.06
CA LYS A 97 10.98 9.35 -0.39
C LYS A 97 10.30 9.31 0.98
N TYR A 98 9.14 8.66 1.06
CA TYR A 98 8.42 8.50 2.33
C TYR A 98 9.25 7.69 3.34
N VAL A 99 9.84 6.57 2.92
CA VAL A 99 10.74 5.78 3.79
C VAL A 99 11.98 6.59 4.20
N GLU A 100 12.56 7.33 3.26
CA GLU A 100 13.71 8.21 3.51
C GLU A 100 13.41 9.29 4.56
N SER A 101 12.20 9.87 4.56
CA SER A 101 11.83 10.93 5.49
C SER A 101 11.35 10.47 6.87
N HIS A 102 10.86 9.22 7.01
CA HIS A 102 10.23 8.74 8.26
C HIS A 102 10.99 7.59 8.95
N PHE A 103 11.75 6.82 8.19
CA PHE A 103 12.38 5.59 8.68
C PHE A 103 13.89 5.54 8.49
N SER A 104 14.48 6.52 7.79
CA SER A 104 15.94 6.65 7.78
C SER A 104 16.39 7.25 9.11
N GLU A 105 17.22 6.50 9.83
CA GLU A 105 18.04 7.02 10.93
C GLU A 105 19.17 7.91 10.38
#